data_AF-A0A2A2H7J3-F1
#
_entry.id   AF-A0A2A2H7J3-F1
#
_cell.length_a   1.000
_cell.length_b   1.000
_cell.length_c   1.000
_cell.angle_alpha   90.00
_cell.angle_beta   90.00
_cell.angle_gamma   90.00
#
_symmetry.space_group_name_H-M   'P 1'
#
loop_
_entity.id
_entity.type
_entity.pdbx_description
1 polymer ?
#
loop_
_entity_poly.entity_id
_entity_poly.type
_entity_poly.pdbx_seq_one_letter_code
_entity_poly.pdbx_strand_id
1 'polypeptide(L)'
;MIIHVDIVTVLSYVLAVISAIIVGFILRLPLLPERPMRDSWTISIIFPTIIIALGLSAMVFELGWNGMIVGIVIGVLSALISKYLLEKILPPHTDLIGGESGE
;
A
#
# COMPACT_ATOMS: atom_id res chain seq x y z
N MET A 1 -3.41 -25.96 2.22
CA MET A 1 -4.85 -25.68 2.39
C MET A 1 -5.43 -25.46 1.00
N ILE A 2 -6.52 -26.13 0.60
CA ILE A 2 -7.20 -25.79 -0.66
C ILE A 2 -7.91 -24.47 -0.39
N ILE A 3 -7.51 -23.40 -1.06
CA ILE A 3 -8.21 -22.12 -1.00
C ILE A 3 -9.59 -22.36 -1.63
N HIS A 4 -10.59 -22.63 -0.80
CA HIS A 4 -11.97 -22.48 -1.23
C HIS A 4 -12.16 -20.97 -1.41
N VAL A 5 -12.29 -20.52 -2.66
CA VAL A 5 -12.54 -19.11 -2.97
C VAL A 5 -14.00 -18.83 -2.60
N ASP A 6 -14.23 -18.66 -1.31
CA ASP A 6 -15.52 -18.24 -0.80
C ASP A 6 -15.76 -16.78 -1.14
N ILE A 7 -17.02 -16.44 -1.40
CA ILE A 7 -17.47 -15.06 -1.66
C ILE A 7 -17.00 -14.11 -0.55
N VAL A 8 -16.96 -14.60 0.70
CA VAL A 8 -16.49 -13.85 1.88
C VAL A 8 -15.00 -13.49 1.75
N THR A 9 -14.18 -14.39 1.24
CA THR A 9 -12.73 -14.16 1.04
C THR A 9 -12.51 -13.10 -0.02
N VAL A 10 -13.20 -13.19 -1.15
CA VAL A 10 -13.15 -12.17 -2.22
C VAL A 10 -13.59 -10.81 -1.70
N LEU A 11 -14.71 -10.75 -0.95
CA LEU A 11 -15.20 -9.51 -0.36
C LEU A 11 -14.21 -8.92 0.64
N SER A 12 -13.51 -9.76 1.39
CA SER A 12 -12.50 -9.32 2.36
C SER A 12 -11.28 -8.70 1.67
N TYR A 13 -10.85 -9.22 0.52
CA TYR A 13 -9.81 -8.57 -0.31
C TYR A 13 -10.27 -7.20 -0.82
N VAL A 14 -11.49 -7.11 -1.35
CA VAL A 14 -12.06 -5.85 -1.83
C VAL A 14 -12.15 -4.82 -0.70
N LEU A 15 -12.60 -5.24 0.48
CA LEU A 15 -12.65 -4.39 1.67
C LEU A 15 -11.26 -3.95 2.14
N ALA A 16 -10.24 -4.81 2.06
CA ALA A 16 -8.87 -4.44 2.37
C ALA A 16 -8.37 -3.33 1.45
N VAL A 17 -8.62 -3.44 0.14
CA VAL A 17 -8.25 -2.41 -0.84
C VAL A 17 -9.01 -1.11 -0.59
N ILE A 18 -10.34 -1.16 -0.43
CA ILE A 18 -11.16 0.03 -0.18
C ILE A 18 -10.73 0.73 1.11
N SER A 19 -10.54 -0.03 2.19
CA SER A 19 -10.07 0.49 3.48
C SER A 19 -8.69 1.14 3.34
N ALA A 20 -7.75 0.49 2.66
CA ALA A 20 -6.42 1.05 2.42
C ALA A 20 -6.45 2.36 1.61
N ILE A 21 -7.35 2.46 0.63
CA ILE A 21 -7.55 3.68 -0.16
C ILE A 21 -8.11 4.80 0.73
N ILE A 22 -9.19 4.53 1.48
CA ILE A 22 -9.82 5.52 2.37
C ILE A 22 -8.81 6.04 3.40
N VAL A 23 -8.10 5.14 4.07
CA VAL A 23 -7.10 5.50 5.08
C VAL A 23 -5.92 6.22 4.43
N GLY A 24 -5.48 5.78 3.25
CA GLY A 24 -4.44 6.45 2.47
C GLY A 24 -4.81 7.90 2.15
N PHE A 25 -6.06 8.18 1.78
CA PHE A 25 -6.56 9.53 1.58
C PHE A 25 -6.58 10.35 2.87
N ILE A 26 -7.02 9.76 3.99
CA ILE A 26 -7.00 10.42 5.30
C ILE A 26 -5.57 10.80 5.70
N LEU A 27 -4.60 9.94 5.39
CA LEU A 27 -3.17 10.15 5.62
C LEU A 27 -2.52 11.08 4.58
N ARG A 28 -3.30 11.64 3.65
CA ARG A 28 -2.86 12.53 2.56
C ARG A 28 -1.77 11.91 1.67
N LEU A 29 -1.85 10.60 1.42
CA LEU A 29 -1.01 9.97 0.40
C LEU A 29 -1.45 10.41 -1.00
N PRO A 30 -0.51 10.69 -1.92
CA PRO A 30 -0.85 10.98 -3.31
C PRO A 30 -1.49 9.74 -3.95
N LEU A 31 -2.47 9.95 -4.84
CA LEU A 31 -3.19 8.85 -5.48
C LEU A 31 -2.30 8.09 -6.48
N LEU A 32 -1.67 8.83 -7.38
CA LEU A 32 -0.70 8.31 -8.35
C LEU A 32 0.72 8.72 -7.95
N PRO A 33 1.74 7.94 -8.33
CA PRO A 33 3.12 8.38 -8.27
C PRO A 33 3.28 9.71 -9.03
N GLU A 34 3.92 10.70 -8.40
CA GLU A 34 3.99 12.07 -8.91
C GLU A 34 4.94 12.26 -10.10
N ARG A 35 5.85 11.30 -10.36
CA ARG A 35 6.86 11.41 -11.42
C ARG A 35 7.05 10.10 -12.19
N PRO A 36 7.43 10.17 -13.49
CA PRO A 36 7.59 8.98 -14.32
C PRO A 36 8.87 8.20 -13.96
N MET A 37 8.65 6.95 -13.57
CA MET A 37 9.42 5.75 -13.90
C MET A 37 10.89 5.60 -13.48
N ARG A 38 11.54 6.62 -12.89
CA ARG A 38 12.91 6.44 -12.36
C ARG A 38 12.95 6.09 -10.87
N ASP A 39 11.96 6.55 -10.10
CA ASP A 39 11.86 6.29 -8.66
C ASP A 39 10.61 5.47 -8.34
N SER A 40 10.71 4.16 -8.55
CA SER A 40 9.67 3.17 -8.22
C SER A 40 9.21 3.20 -6.77
N TRP A 41 9.89 3.95 -5.90
CA TRP A 41 9.67 4.02 -4.46
C TRP A 41 8.88 5.26 -4.02
N THR A 42 8.27 5.99 -4.95
CA THR A 42 7.36 7.10 -4.62
C THR A 42 6.10 6.55 -3.94
N ILE A 43 5.90 6.89 -2.67
CA ILE A 43 4.81 6.37 -1.86
C ILE A 43 3.48 7.00 -2.31
N SER A 44 2.60 6.16 -2.83
CA SER A 44 1.26 6.53 -3.25
C SER A 44 0.22 5.50 -2.79
N ILE A 45 -1.05 5.84 -2.96
CA ILE A 45 -2.17 4.93 -2.69
C ILE A 45 -2.10 3.72 -3.62
N ILE A 46 -1.87 3.94 -4.92
CA ILE A 46 -1.82 2.83 -5.89
C ILE A 46 -0.59 1.95 -5.65
N PHE A 47 0.57 2.57 -5.49
CA PHE A 47 1.83 1.88 -5.22
C PHE A 47 2.61 2.57 -4.10
N PRO A 48 3.00 1.88 -3.01
CA PRO A 48 2.92 0.44 -2.78
C PRO A 48 1.65 -0.01 -2.01
N THR A 49 0.78 0.91 -1.59
CA THR A 49 -0.25 0.65 -0.57
C THR A 49 -1.23 -0.46 -0.93
N ILE A 50 -1.80 -0.45 -2.15
CA ILE A 50 -2.71 -1.52 -2.60
C ILE A 50 -1.99 -2.87 -2.68
N ILE A 51 -0.74 -2.89 -3.15
CA ILE A 51 0.06 -4.13 -3.25
C ILE A 51 0.28 -4.74 -1.87
N ILE A 52 0.62 -3.90 -0.88
CA ILE A 52 0.80 -4.35 0.51
C ILE A 52 -0.53 -4.86 1.07
N ALA A 53 -1.66 -4.19 0.81
CA ALA A 53 -2.97 -4.65 1.27
C ALA A 53 -3.33 -6.03 0.72
N LEU A 54 -3.08 -6.27 -0.57
CA LEU A 54 -3.31 -7.57 -1.21
C LEU A 54 -2.36 -8.66 -0.70
N GLY A 55 -1.06 -8.35 -0.60
CA GLY A 55 -0.06 -9.31 -0.11
C GLY A 55 -0.30 -9.68 1.35
N LEU A 56 -0.59 -8.71 2.21
CA LEU A 56 -0.83 -8.92 3.62
C LEU A 56 -2.14 -9.68 3.86
N SER A 57 -3.21 -9.37 3.10
CA SER A 57 -4.45 -10.16 3.17
C SER A 57 -4.24 -11.60 2.75
N ALA A 58 -3.46 -11.88 1.71
CA ALA A 58 -3.12 -13.25 1.33
C ALA A 58 -2.37 -14.00 2.44
N MET A 59 -1.37 -13.36 3.07
CA MET A 59 -0.62 -13.97 4.17
C MET A 59 -1.53 -14.29 5.38
N VAL A 60 -2.40 -13.34 5.76
CA VAL A 60 -3.29 -13.50 6.92
C VAL A 60 -4.35 -14.58 6.66
N PHE A 61 -4.86 -14.65 5.43
CA PHE A 61 -5.85 -15.66 5.05
C PHE A 61 -5.25 -17.06 5.02
N GLU A 62 -4.01 -17.22 4.54
CA GLU A 62 -3.29 -18.50 4.60
C GLU A 62 -3.01 -18.95 6.04
N LEU A 63 -2.87 -17.99 6.96
CA LEU A 63 -2.73 -18.25 8.40
C LEU A 63 -4.04 -18.71 9.07
N GLY A 64 -5.15 -18.76 8.32
CA GLY A 64 -6.47 -19.21 8.79
C GLY A 64 -7.39 -18.10 9.30
N TRP A 65 -7.00 -16.83 9.16
CA TRP A 65 -7.79 -15.69 9.63
C TRP A 65 -8.57 -15.10 8.46
N ASN A 66 -9.87 -15.34 8.39
CA ASN A 66 -10.72 -14.83 7.31
C ASN A 66 -11.87 -13.97 7.86
N GLY A 67 -12.44 -13.14 6.99
CA GLY A 67 -13.63 -12.35 7.29
C GLY A 67 -13.49 -10.86 6.98
N MET A 68 -14.64 -10.21 6.87
CA MET A 68 -14.74 -8.81 6.44
C MET A 68 -13.98 -7.84 7.36
N ILE A 69 -14.06 -8.07 8.67
CA ILE A 69 -13.36 -7.24 9.68
C ILE A 69 -11.85 -7.36 9.50
N VAL A 70 -11.36 -8.59 9.23
CA VAL A 70 -9.95 -8.84 8.97
C VAL A 70 -9.48 -8.05 7.75
N GLY A 71 -10.25 -8.05 6.66
CA GLY A 71 -9.97 -7.24 5.47
C GLY A 71 -9.82 -5.75 5.80
N ILE A 72 -10.78 -5.17 6.54
CA ILE A 72 -10.74 -3.75 6.93
C ILE A 72 -9.48 -3.42 7.74
N VAL A 73 -9.19 -4.23 8.76
CA VAL A 73 -8.01 -4.05 9.63
C VAL A 73 -6.73 -4.12 8.83
N ILE A 74 -6.62 -5.09 7.92
CA ILE A 74 -5.46 -5.22 7.02
C ILE A 74 -5.31 -3.98 6.16
N GLY A 75 -6.39 -3.48 5.55
CA GLY A 75 -6.34 -2.26 4.75
C GLY A 75 -5.84 -1.04 5.54
N VAL A 76 -6.31 -0.87 6.79
CA VAL A 76 -5.82 0.19 7.69
C VAL A 76 -4.33 0.02 7.96
N LEU A 77 -3.90 -1.19 8.34
CA LEU A 77 -2.50 -1.48 8.63
C LEU A 77 -1.61 -1.25 7.42
N SER A 78 -2.02 -1.65 6.22
CA SER A 78 -1.25 -1.45 5.00
C SER A 78 -1.05 0.03 4.68
N ALA A 79 -2.06 0.87 4.85
CA ALA A 79 -1.92 2.32 4.67
C ALA A 79 -0.99 2.95 5.71
N LEU A 80 -1.06 2.49 6.97
CA LEU A 80 -0.14 2.93 8.03
C LEU A 80 1.30 2.50 7.74
N ILE A 81 1.51 1.25 7.31
CA ILE A 81 2.82 0.74 6.90
C ILE A 81 3.38 1.59 5.77
N SER A 82 2.60 1.84 4.71
CA SER A 82 3.01 2.72 3.61
C SER A 82 3.43 4.10 4.09
N LYS A 83 2.61 4.75 4.94
CA LYS A 83 2.87 6.12 5.36
C LYS A 83 4.04 6.24 6.34
N TYR A 84 4.15 5.35 7.31
CA TYR A 84 5.10 5.55 8.41
C TYR A 84 6.36 4.69 8.29
N LEU A 85 6.23 3.46 7.80
CA LEU A 85 7.35 2.54 7.72
C LEU A 85 8.12 2.73 6.41
N LEU A 86 7.42 2.71 5.27
CA LEU A 86 8.09 2.87 3.98
C LEU A 86 8.65 4.28 3.79
N GLU A 87 7.97 5.33 4.26
CA GLU A 87 8.48 6.71 4.19
C GLU A 87 9.80 6.89 4.95
N LYS A 88 10.03 6.08 5.98
CA LYS A 88 11.26 6.12 6.79
C LYS A 88 12.37 5.23 6.25
N ILE A 89 12.02 4.07 5.69
CA ILE A 89 13.00 3.08 5.20
C ILE A 89 13.50 3.43 3.81
N LEU A 90 12.61 3.92 2.96
CA LEU A 90 12.96 4.23 1.58
C LEU A 90 13.82 5.49 1.54
N PRO A 91 14.86 5.50 0.69
CA PRO A 91 15.72 6.66 0.57
C PRO A 91 14.88 7.88 0.20
N PRO A 92 15.05 9.02 0.90
CA PRO A 92 14.46 10.28 0.47
C PRO A 92 14.89 10.54 -0.98
N HIS A 93 13.95 11.02 -1.80
CA HIS A 93 14.26 11.43 -3.16
C HIS A 93 15.38 12.49 -3.08
N THR A 94 16.60 12.10 -3.44
CA THR A 94 17.68 13.06 -3.66
C THR A 94 17.35 13.73 -4.97
N ASP A 95 16.75 14.93 -4.90
CA ASP A 95 16.81 15.86 -6.01
C ASP A 95 18.30 16.09 -6.26
N LEU A 96 18.87 15.43 -7.27
CA LEU A 96 20.18 15.77 -7.79
C LEU A 96 20.06 17.18 -8.38
N ILE A 97 20.19 18.18 -7.52
CA ILE A 97 20.42 19.56 -7.91
C ILE A 97 21.73 19.59 -8.68
N GLY A 98 21.62 20.06 -9.92
CA GLY A 98 22.61 20.89 -10.60
C GLY A 98 24.07 20.58 -10.34
N GLY A 99 24.65 19.69 -11.14
CA GLY A 99 26.02 19.90 -11.59
C GLY A 99 26.03 21.11 -12.52
N GLU A 100 26.34 22.27 -11.94
CA GLU A 100 27.00 23.43 -12.54
C GLU A 100 26.60 23.82 -13.98
N SER A 101 25.66 24.76 -14.10
CA SER A 101 25.71 25.74 -15.18
C SER A 101 26.38 27.01 -14.65
N GLY A 102 27.53 27.33 -15.22
CA GLY A 102 28.30 28.58 -15.22
C GLY A 102 27.93 29.70 -14.24
N GLU A 103 28.88 30.00 -13.36
CA GLU A 103 29.46 31.34 -13.17
C GLU A 103 30.99 31.20 -13.02
#